data_AF-A0A7V9RCZ8-F1
#
_entry.id   AF-A0A7V9RCZ8-F1
#
_cell.length_a   1.000
_cell.length_b   1.000
_cell.length_c   1.000
_cell.angle_alpha   90.00
_cell.angle_beta   90.00
_cell.angle_gamma   90.00
#
_symmetry.space_group_name_H-M   'P 1'
#
loop_
_entity.id
_entity.type
_entity.pdbx_description
1 polymer ?
#
loop_
_entity_poly.entity_id
_entity_poly.type
_entity_poly.pdbx_seq_one_letter_code
_entity_poly.pdbx_strand_id
1 'polypeptide(L)'
;MRIAHSLIASLVLSFSTIAAVGCATGADDDFSETEDEASAAGKLTFWQASDAQWHFNLKSGNGSILLTSEAYKARTSSITGALSVLDNGVDPAMYTIKAAAKGYVVTLKSANGAVISTSETYATKSSATRAVTACVKAVTSLLDKRESATGARAEVLTGASGQFRFNIFASNGKVVLSSEQYTTEAAAFNGAMAVQTEGQNTAAYNLKQNASGGYYFTVQALNGEIVGTSEQYTTKTAATDAMASLRTVLKGLTVL
;
A
#
# COMPACT_ATOMS: atom_id res chain seq x y z
N MET A 1 -15.20 2.59 -8.72
CA MET A 1 -15.15 2.03 -10.09
C MET A 1 -14.18 2.88 -10.89
N ARG A 2 -12.86 2.61 -10.76
CA ARG A 2 -11.87 3.22 -11.65
C ARG A 2 -11.95 2.48 -12.98
N ILE A 3 -12.25 3.24 -14.02
CA ILE A 3 -12.29 2.84 -15.41
C ILE A 3 -10.90 2.31 -15.76
N ALA A 4 -10.84 1.07 -16.27
CA ALA A 4 -9.64 0.48 -16.82
C ALA A 4 -9.03 1.43 -17.85
N HIS A 5 -7.94 2.09 -17.50
CA HIS A 5 -7.15 2.86 -18.45
C HIS A 5 -6.08 1.94 -19.01
N SER A 6 -6.43 1.36 -20.15
CA SER A 6 -5.60 1.17 -21.33
C SER A 6 -4.12 0.85 -21.10
N LEU A 7 -3.80 -0.42 -21.33
CA LEU A 7 -2.49 -0.91 -21.77
C LEU A 7 -1.80 0.11 -22.69
N ILE A 8 -0.70 0.70 -22.23
CA ILE A 8 0.29 1.31 -23.12
C ILE A 8 1.24 0.19 -23.52
N ALA A 9 1.08 -0.28 -24.76
CA ALA A 9 2.00 -1.18 -25.41
C ALA A 9 3.35 -0.46 -25.63
N SER A 10 4.41 -0.94 -24.97
CA SER A 10 5.78 -0.54 -25.27
C SER A 10 6.13 -0.92 -26.70
N LEU A 11 6.13 0.07 -27.59
CA LEU A 11 6.66 -0.02 -28.93
C LEU A 11 8.19 0.04 -28.86
N VAL A 12 8.83 -1.12 -28.85
CA VAL A 12 10.30 -1.23 -28.98
C VAL A 12 10.67 -0.96 -30.44
N LEU A 13 11.10 0.27 -30.75
CA LEU A 13 11.77 0.56 -32.02
C LEU A 13 13.22 0.08 -31.92
N SER A 14 13.52 -1.04 -32.59
CA SER A 14 14.89 -1.51 -32.78
C SER A 14 15.61 -0.62 -33.79
N PHE A 15 16.60 0.16 -33.33
CA PHE A 15 17.59 0.78 -34.23
C PHE A 15 18.86 -0.09 -34.26
N SER A 16 19.13 -0.63 -35.45
CA SER A 16 20.36 -1.34 -35.78
C SER A 16 21.55 -0.37 -35.84
N THR A 17 22.68 -0.80 -35.31
CA THR A 17 23.93 -0.04 -35.23
C THR A 17 24.59 0.11 -36.60
N ILE A 18 24.89 1.35 -37.00
CA ILE A 18 25.90 1.66 -38.01
C ILE A 18 27.05 2.34 -37.29
N ALA A 19 28.23 1.72 -37.34
CA ALA A 19 29.48 2.29 -36.87
C ALA A 19 29.96 3.37 -37.85
N ALA A 20 30.29 4.56 -37.34
CA ALA A 20 31.11 5.54 -38.04
C ALA A 20 32.08 6.19 -37.05
N VAL A 21 33.37 6.04 -37.34
CA VAL A 21 34.50 6.70 -36.67
C VAL A 21 34.49 8.18 -37.04
N GLY A 22 34.54 9.08 -36.04
CA GLY A 22 34.71 10.50 -36.27
C GLY A 22 34.87 11.29 -34.96
N CYS A 23 36.10 11.73 -34.68
CA CYS A 23 36.42 12.68 -33.62
C CYS A 23 35.74 14.04 -33.88
N ALA A 24 34.89 14.51 -32.98
CA ALA A 24 34.70 15.94 -32.73
C ALA A 24 33.91 16.17 -31.44
N THR A 25 34.39 17.17 -30.70
CA THR A 25 33.91 17.71 -29.43
C THR A 25 32.47 18.21 -29.48
N GLY A 26 31.64 17.84 -28.50
CA GLY A 26 30.31 18.41 -28.27
C GLY A 26 29.69 17.80 -27.02
N ALA A 27 29.13 18.64 -26.17
CA ALA A 27 28.55 18.26 -24.89
C ALA A 27 27.25 17.50 -25.09
N ASP A 28 27.24 16.22 -24.70
CA ASP A 28 26.04 15.45 -24.45
C ASP A 28 26.29 14.71 -23.13
N ASP A 29 25.64 15.15 -22.07
CA ASP A 29 25.58 14.43 -20.80
C ASP A 29 24.91 13.07 -21.08
N ASP A 30 25.75 12.05 -21.21
CA ASP A 30 25.37 10.64 -21.21
C ASP A 30 24.73 10.32 -19.86
N PHE A 31 23.42 10.58 -19.78
CA PHE A 31 22.59 10.24 -18.63
C PHE A 31 22.38 8.73 -18.66
N SER A 32 23.40 8.01 -18.19
CA SER A 32 23.32 6.61 -17.79
C SER A 32 22.29 6.50 -16.67
N GLU A 33 21.02 6.30 -17.01
CA GLU A 33 20.06 5.68 -16.10
C GLU A 33 20.54 4.25 -15.89
N THR A 34 21.28 4.03 -14.81
CA THR A 34 21.40 2.69 -14.25
C THR A 34 20.04 2.31 -13.70
N GLU A 35 19.17 1.82 -14.59
CA GLU A 35 18.15 0.86 -14.22
C GLU A 35 18.89 -0.40 -13.76
N ASP A 36 18.94 -0.62 -12.45
CA ASP A 36 18.93 -1.95 -11.82
C ASP A 36 19.36 -1.86 -10.37
N GLU A 37 18.36 -1.68 -9.51
CA GLU A 37 18.16 -2.57 -8.36
C GLU A 37 16.64 -2.61 -8.19
N ALA A 38 16.07 -3.78 -7.96
CA ALA A 38 14.65 -3.92 -7.63
C ALA A 38 14.38 -3.25 -6.27
N SER A 39 14.34 -1.92 -6.26
CA SER A 39 14.00 -1.12 -5.10
C SER A 39 12.60 -1.54 -4.70
N ALA A 40 12.43 -2.02 -3.46
CA ALA A 40 11.14 -2.43 -2.96
C ALA A 40 10.07 -1.36 -3.27
N ALA A 41 8.82 -1.77 -3.48
CA ALA A 41 7.75 -0.79 -3.69
C ALA A 41 7.70 0.24 -2.54
N GLY A 42 7.21 1.44 -2.84
CA GLY A 42 6.83 2.42 -1.81
C GLY A 42 5.87 1.83 -0.79
N LYS A 43 5.78 2.43 0.39
CA LYS A 43 4.98 1.89 1.51
C LYS A 43 4.24 2.99 2.25
N LEU A 44 3.05 2.66 2.75
CA LEU A 44 2.32 3.49 3.71
C LEU A 44 2.46 2.90 5.11
N THR A 45 3.00 3.68 6.04
CA THR A 45 3.15 3.26 7.45
C THR A 45 2.34 4.15 8.37
N PHE A 46 1.66 3.57 9.35
CA PHE A 46 0.78 4.27 10.28
C PHE A 46 1.34 4.19 11.71
N TRP A 47 1.15 5.23 12.50
CA TRP A 47 1.46 5.22 13.94
C TRP A 47 0.50 6.14 14.70
N GLN A 48 0.41 5.93 16.01
CA GLN A 48 -0.28 6.81 16.93
C GLN A 48 0.75 7.59 17.75
N ALA A 49 0.63 8.91 17.78
CA ALA A 49 1.45 9.79 18.60
C ALA A 49 0.99 9.74 20.07
N SER A 50 1.78 10.34 20.97
CA SER A 50 1.52 10.33 22.43
C SER A 50 0.24 11.07 22.83
N ASP A 51 -0.29 11.93 21.96
CA ASP A 51 -1.57 12.63 22.13
C ASP A 51 -2.78 11.82 21.60
N ALA A 52 -2.57 10.53 21.34
CA ALA A 52 -3.54 9.59 20.77
C ALA A 52 -3.97 9.92 19.32
N GLN A 53 -3.30 10.85 18.62
CA GLN A 53 -3.60 11.14 17.22
C GLN A 53 -2.83 10.21 16.28
N TRP A 54 -3.49 9.81 15.20
CA TRP A 54 -2.97 8.93 14.17
C TRP A 54 -2.32 9.73 13.06
N HIS A 55 -1.21 9.21 12.56
CA HIS A 55 -0.50 9.74 11.40
C HIS A 55 -0.16 8.61 10.43
N PHE A 56 0.19 8.98 9.21
CA PHE A 56 0.82 8.07 8.27
C PHE A 56 1.97 8.74 7.51
N ASN A 57 2.86 7.91 6.97
CA ASN A 57 3.98 8.31 6.14
C ASN A 57 3.86 7.61 4.80
N LEU A 58 4.13 8.34 3.72
CA LEU A 58 4.58 7.75 2.47
C LEU A 58 6.09 7.55 2.56
N LYS A 59 6.54 6.31 2.36
CA LYS A 59 7.96 5.95 2.33
C LYS A 59 8.38 5.48 0.94
N SER A 60 9.60 5.81 0.54
CA SER A 60 10.26 5.21 -0.62
C SER A 60 10.60 3.74 -0.37
N GLY A 61 11.01 3.03 -1.43
CA GLY A 61 11.38 1.62 -1.36
C GLY A 61 12.47 1.26 -0.35
N ASN A 62 13.44 2.15 -0.18
CA ASN A 62 14.51 2.03 0.82
C ASN A 62 14.07 2.41 2.25
N GLY A 63 12.80 2.81 2.46
CA GLY A 63 12.24 3.13 3.77
C GLY A 63 12.38 4.58 4.23
N SER A 64 13.00 5.47 3.43
CA SER A 64 13.05 6.91 3.74
C SER A 64 11.64 7.51 3.72
N ILE A 65 11.36 8.40 4.68
CA ILE A 65 10.09 9.14 4.73
C ILE A 65 10.11 10.22 3.66
N LEU A 66 9.10 10.22 2.80
CA LEU A 66 8.92 11.22 1.74
C LEU A 66 7.90 12.28 2.16
N LEU A 67 6.76 11.83 2.69
CA LEU A 67 5.67 12.70 3.16
C LEU A 67 5.11 12.17 4.47
N THR A 68 4.71 13.10 5.32
CA THR A 68 4.04 12.86 6.60
C THR A 68 2.67 13.51 6.57
N SER A 69 1.64 12.79 7.02
CA SER A 69 0.30 13.33 7.13
C SER A 69 0.15 14.33 8.28
N GLU A 70 -0.91 15.12 8.24
CA GLU A 70 -1.42 15.76 9.45
C GLU A 70 -1.93 14.73 10.47
N ALA A 71 -2.33 15.21 11.64
CA ALA A 71 -2.79 14.40 12.75
C ALA A 71 -4.29 14.09 12.63
N TYR A 72 -4.68 12.84 12.84
CA TYR A 72 -6.05 12.36 12.73
C TYR A 72 -6.56 11.80 14.07
N LYS A 73 -7.80 12.11 14.45
CA LYS A 73 -8.39 11.58 15.70
C LYS A 73 -8.67 10.08 15.67
N ALA A 74 -8.75 9.48 14.49
CA ALA A 74 -9.07 8.07 14.30
C ALA A 74 -8.18 7.42 13.25
N ARG A 75 -7.84 6.15 13.46
CA ARG A 75 -7.06 5.35 12.51
C ARG A 75 -7.75 5.25 11.15
N THR A 76 -9.07 5.07 11.12
CA THR A 76 -9.84 5.03 9.86
C THR A 76 -9.72 6.34 9.08
N SER A 77 -9.67 7.49 9.75
CA SER A 77 -9.45 8.79 9.09
C SER A 77 -8.04 8.91 8.50
N SER A 78 -7.00 8.44 9.20
CA SER A 78 -5.64 8.43 8.64
C SER A 78 -5.52 7.47 7.45
N ILE A 79 -6.24 6.35 7.48
CA ILE A 79 -6.36 5.43 6.34
C ILE A 79 -7.03 6.12 5.15
N THR A 80 -8.13 6.86 5.34
CA THR A 80 -8.75 7.65 4.27
C THR A 80 -7.77 8.66 3.68
N GLY A 81 -6.97 9.34 4.50
CA GLY A 81 -5.91 10.23 4.03
C GLY A 81 -4.85 9.49 3.20
N ALA A 82 -4.45 8.29 3.64
CA ALA A 82 -3.49 7.46 2.93
C ALA A 82 -4.04 6.94 1.59
N LEU A 83 -5.32 6.57 1.51
CA LEU A 83 -6.00 6.24 0.25
C LEU A 83 -6.02 7.45 -0.70
N SER A 84 -6.24 8.65 -0.16
CA SER A 84 -6.14 9.89 -0.94
C SER A 84 -4.73 10.12 -1.50
N VAL A 85 -3.66 9.72 -0.79
CA VAL A 85 -2.30 9.74 -1.36
C VAL A 85 -2.17 8.81 -2.55
N LEU A 86 -2.75 7.61 -2.49
CA LEU A 86 -2.73 6.69 -3.63
C LEU A 86 -3.55 7.21 -4.81
N ASP A 87 -4.66 7.89 -4.51
CA ASP A 87 -5.55 8.40 -5.53
C ASP A 87 -4.96 9.55 -6.33
N ASN A 88 -4.19 10.42 -5.67
CA ASN A 88 -3.71 11.69 -6.21
C ASN A 88 -2.19 11.73 -6.44
N GLY A 89 -1.42 10.86 -5.77
CA GLY A 89 0.04 10.94 -5.70
C GLY A 89 0.79 10.44 -6.94
N VAL A 90 0.09 9.85 -7.91
CA VAL A 90 0.68 9.53 -9.23
C VAL A 90 0.82 10.76 -10.12
N ASP A 91 0.01 11.80 -9.87
CA ASP A 91 -0.01 13.01 -10.69
C ASP A 91 0.89 14.08 -10.07
N PRO A 92 2.01 14.46 -10.72
CA PRO A 92 2.89 15.51 -10.23
C PRO A 92 2.19 16.87 -10.06
N ALA A 93 1.07 17.13 -10.77
CA ALA A 93 0.30 18.36 -10.62
C ALA A 93 -0.42 18.48 -9.27
N MET A 94 -0.62 17.36 -8.56
CA MET A 94 -1.21 17.34 -7.22
C MET A 94 -0.23 17.78 -6.12
N TYR A 95 1.04 17.98 -6.48
CA TYR A 95 2.08 18.45 -5.58
C TYR A 95 2.29 19.95 -5.71
N THR A 96 2.39 20.65 -4.58
CA THR A 96 2.78 22.07 -4.56
C THR A 96 4.05 22.28 -3.74
N ILE A 97 5.02 22.97 -4.35
CA ILE A 97 6.27 23.37 -3.70
C ILE A 97 6.09 24.79 -3.16
N LYS A 98 6.12 24.96 -1.85
CA LYS A 98 5.97 26.25 -1.17
C LYS A 98 7.28 26.68 -0.51
N ALA A 99 7.61 27.95 -0.62
CA ALA A 99 8.70 28.52 0.18
C ALA A 99 8.30 28.52 1.68
N ALA A 100 9.23 28.12 2.53
CA ALA A 100 9.13 28.17 3.98
C ALA A 100 10.23 29.09 4.53
N ALA A 101 10.19 29.37 5.84
CA ALA A 101 11.16 30.27 6.48
C ALA A 101 12.63 29.86 6.23
N LYS A 102 12.90 28.57 6.03
CA LYS A 102 14.25 28.02 5.77
C LYS A 102 14.25 27.00 4.62
N GLY A 103 13.71 27.35 3.46
CA GLY A 103 13.79 26.53 2.26
C GLY A 103 12.45 26.30 1.58
N TYR A 104 12.17 25.06 1.19
CA TYR A 104 11.03 24.67 0.38
C TYR A 104 10.38 23.41 0.94
N VAL A 105 9.05 23.38 0.97
CA VAL A 105 8.27 22.25 1.45
C VAL A 105 7.36 21.78 0.32
N VAL A 106 7.27 20.46 0.13
CA VAL A 106 6.36 19.80 -0.80
C VAL A 106 5.07 19.46 -0.05
N THR A 107 3.92 19.75 -0.64
CA THR A 107 2.61 19.35 -0.11
C THR A 107 1.86 18.59 -1.19
N LEU A 108 1.32 17.43 -0.85
CA LEU A 108 0.40 16.69 -1.71
C LEU A 108 -1.03 17.09 -1.37
N LYS A 109 -1.83 17.40 -2.38
CA LYS A 109 -3.23 17.78 -2.25
C LYS A 109 -4.16 16.74 -2.84
N SER A 110 -5.40 16.70 -2.37
CA SER A 110 -6.50 15.99 -3.02
C SER A 110 -7.11 16.82 -4.15
N ALA A 111 -7.91 16.19 -5.01
CA ALA A 111 -8.62 16.86 -6.11
C ALA A 111 -9.46 18.09 -5.69
N ASN A 112 -9.97 18.11 -4.45
CA ASN A 112 -10.69 19.26 -3.89
C ASN A 112 -9.77 20.37 -3.32
N GLY A 113 -8.45 20.24 -3.46
CA GLY A 113 -7.45 21.22 -3.02
C GLY A 113 -7.01 21.10 -1.55
N ALA A 114 -7.59 20.20 -0.76
CA ALA A 114 -7.18 19.98 0.62
C ALA A 114 -5.78 19.35 0.70
N VAL A 115 -4.98 19.74 1.69
CA VAL A 115 -3.64 19.16 1.92
C VAL A 115 -3.80 17.79 2.57
N ILE A 116 -3.17 16.77 2.00
CA ILE A 116 -3.21 15.40 2.52
C ILE A 116 -1.96 15.11 3.37
N SER A 117 -0.79 15.51 2.86
CA SER A 117 0.51 15.24 3.48
C SER A 117 1.56 16.25 3.03
N THR A 118 2.62 16.37 3.83
CA THR A 118 3.67 17.39 3.69
C THR A 118 5.05 16.75 3.88
N SER A 119 6.05 17.19 3.12
CA SER A 119 7.44 16.75 3.26
C SER A 119 8.16 17.45 4.41
N GLU A 120 9.39 17.02 4.67
CA GLU A 120 10.38 17.85 5.36
C GLU A 120 10.71 19.13 4.56
N THR A 121 11.53 20.01 5.16
CA THR A 121 12.00 21.23 4.48
C THR A 121 13.29 20.94 3.70
N TYR A 122 13.26 21.22 2.40
CA TYR A 122 14.40 21.15 1.50
C TYR A 122 15.10 22.50 1.36
N ALA A 123 16.43 22.52 1.34
CA ALA A 123 17.20 23.77 1.21
C ALA A 123 16.95 24.48 -0.14
N THR A 124 16.70 23.73 -1.22
CA THR A 124 16.56 24.29 -2.58
C THR A 124 15.29 23.79 -3.26
N LYS A 125 14.77 24.60 -4.20
CA LYS A 125 13.62 24.22 -5.04
C LYS A 125 13.93 22.99 -5.90
N SER A 126 15.17 22.84 -6.36
CA SER A 126 15.62 21.66 -7.11
C SER A 126 15.52 20.38 -6.27
N SER A 127 15.97 20.41 -5.00
CA SER A 127 15.79 19.27 -4.09
C SER A 127 14.32 18.95 -3.83
N ALA A 128 13.47 19.96 -3.64
CA ALA A 128 12.03 19.76 -3.51
C ALA A 128 11.39 19.17 -4.77
N THR A 129 11.90 19.54 -5.96
CA THR A 129 11.42 18.97 -7.23
C THR A 129 11.80 17.49 -7.35
N ARG A 130 13.03 17.11 -6.97
CA ARG A 130 13.42 15.69 -6.90
C ARG A 130 12.58 14.89 -5.89
N ALA A 131 12.19 15.52 -4.79
CA ALA A 131 11.31 14.89 -3.82
C ALA A 131 9.91 14.58 -4.40
N VAL A 132 9.37 15.44 -5.27
CA VAL A 132 8.12 15.15 -6.00
C VAL A 132 8.28 13.90 -6.87
N THR A 133 9.37 13.80 -7.65
CA THR A 133 9.65 12.59 -8.46
C THR A 133 9.75 11.33 -7.59
N ALA A 134 10.40 11.42 -6.44
CA ALA A 134 10.48 10.29 -5.49
C ALA A 134 9.11 9.90 -4.93
N CYS A 135 8.24 10.87 -4.65
CA CYS A 135 6.86 10.61 -4.19
C CYS A 135 6.05 9.89 -5.28
N VAL A 136 6.07 10.40 -6.51
CA VAL A 136 5.37 9.79 -7.65
C VAL A 136 5.85 8.35 -7.88
N LYS A 137 7.18 8.12 -7.85
CA LYS A 137 7.75 6.77 -7.97
C LYS A 137 7.30 5.84 -6.84
N ALA A 138 7.28 6.32 -5.60
CA ALA A 138 6.84 5.53 -4.45
C ALA A 138 5.36 5.15 -4.56
N VAL A 139 4.48 6.08 -4.95
CA VAL A 139 3.05 5.80 -5.13
C VAL A 139 2.82 4.85 -6.31
N THR A 140 3.47 5.10 -7.45
CA THR A 140 3.35 4.26 -8.65
C THR A 140 3.77 2.82 -8.37
N SER A 141 4.97 2.61 -7.82
CA SER A 141 5.44 1.25 -7.48
C SER A 141 4.56 0.52 -6.46
N LEU A 142 3.91 1.25 -5.56
CA LEU A 142 2.95 0.67 -4.61
C LEU A 142 1.65 0.25 -5.31
N LEU A 143 1.15 1.04 -6.26
CA LEU A 143 -0.02 0.68 -7.08
C LEU A 143 0.29 -0.50 -8.00
N ASP A 144 1.43 -0.51 -8.68
CA ASP A 144 1.87 -1.62 -9.53
C ASP A 144 1.96 -2.93 -8.73
N LYS A 145 2.52 -2.86 -7.51
CA LYS A 145 2.59 -4.02 -6.61
C LYS A 145 1.19 -4.54 -6.26
N ARG A 146 0.21 -3.66 -6.03
CA ARG A 146 -1.19 -4.07 -5.76
C ARG A 146 -1.84 -4.70 -6.99
N GLU A 147 -1.60 -4.16 -8.17
CA GLU A 147 -2.18 -4.66 -9.43
C GLU A 147 -1.59 -6.00 -9.86
N SER A 148 -0.30 -6.23 -9.58
CA SER A 148 0.38 -7.49 -9.92
C SER A 148 -0.29 -8.74 -9.32
N ALA A 149 -1.05 -8.58 -8.22
CA ALA A 149 -1.83 -9.64 -7.57
C ALA A 149 -1.06 -10.95 -7.31
N THR A 150 0.26 -10.86 -7.06
CA THR A 150 1.11 -12.02 -6.76
C THR A 150 1.51 -12.08 -5.29
N GLY A 151 1.83 -13.27 -4.80
CA GLY A 151 2.31 -13.47 -3.44
C GLY A 151 1.27 -13.24 -2.34
N ALA A 152 1.75 -13.23 -1.10
CA ALA A 152 0.95 -12.97 0.09
C ALA A 152 0.52 -11.50 0.16
N ARG A 153 -0.78 -11.25 0.18
CA ARG A 153 -1.35 -9.89 0.09
C ARG A 153 -2.75 -9.81 0.69
N ALA A 154 -3.14 -8.61 1.08
CA ALA A 154 -4.52 -8.29 1.41
C ALA A 154 -5.12 -7.53 0.22
N GLU A 155 -6.27 -7.97 -0.27
CA GLU A 155 -7.02 -7.25 -1.30
C GLU A 155 -8.34 -6.79 -0.71
N VAL A 156 -8.64 -5.50 -0.85
CA VAL A 156 -9.97 -4.94 -0.55
C VAL A 156 -10.77 -4.93 -1.85
N LEU A 157 -11.96 -5.52 -1.81
CA LEU A 157 -12.88 -5.64 -2.94
C LEU A 157 -14.19 -4.92 -2.61
N THR A 158 -14.78 -4.26 -3.61
CA THR A 158 -16.13 -3.68 -3.50
C THR A 158 -17.14 -4.60 -4.18
N GLY A 159 -18.20 -4.97 -3.46
CA GLY A 159 -19.31 -5.75 -4.01
C GLY A 159 -20.32 -4.89 -4.79
N ALA A 160 -21.27 -5.54 -5.47
CA ALA A 160 -22.33 -4.85 -6.22
C ALA A 160 -23.23 -3.94 -5.35
N SER A 161 -23.31 -4.21 -4.05
CA SER A 161 -24.01 -3.38 -3.06
C SER A 161 -23.25 -2.11 -2.66
N GLY A 162 -22.03 -1.90 -3.17
CA GLY A 162 -21.13 -0.82 -2.75
C GLY A 162 -20.41 -1.08 -1.43
N GLN A 163 -20.68 -2.22 -0.76
CA GLN A 163 -19.98 -2.61 0.46
C GLN A 163 -18.61 -3.20 0.15
N PHE A 164 -17.67 -3.02 1.08
CA PHE A 164 -16.29 -3.45 0.96
C PHE A 164 -16.05 -4.72 1.76
N ARG A 165 -15.17 -5.60 1.29
CA ARG A 165 -14.65 -6.73 2.06
C ARG A 165 -13.18 -6.90 1.72
N PHE A 166 -12.43 -7.62 2.54
CA PHE A 166 -11.07 -7.99 2.19
C PHE A 166 -10.86 -9.49 2.22
N ASN A 167 -9.91 -9.94 1.40
CA ASN A 167 -9.36 -11.29 1.41
C ASN A 167 -7.87 -11.22 1.73
N ILE A 168 -7.39 -12.18 2.51
CA ILE A 168 -5.96 -12.44 2.66
C ILE A 168 -5.61 -13.62 1.78
N PHE A 169 -4.61 -13.43 0.93
CA PHE A 169 -4.09 -14.44 0.05
C PHE A 169 -2.76 -14.96 0.59
N ALA A 170 -2.54 -16.27 0.47
CA ALA A 170 -1.23 -16.87 0.67
C ALA A 170 -0.33 -16.67 -0.57
N SER A 171 0.96 -17.01 -0.46
CA SER A 171 1.93 -16.84 -1.54
C SER A 171 1.60 -17.60 -2.83
N ASN A 172 0.77 -18.65 -2.73
CA ASN A 172 0.27 -19.43 -3.86
C ASN A 172 -0.99 -18.84 -4.51
N GLY A 173 -1.44 -17.64 -4.09
CA GLY A 173 -2.62 -16.97 -4.62
C GLY A 173 -3.96 -17.53 -4.14
N LYS A 174 -3.98 -18.45 -3.17
CA LYS A 174 -5.22 -18.94 -2.56
C LYS A 174 -5.67 -18.03 -1.42
N VAL A 175 -6.98 -17.79 -1.32
CA VAL A 175 -7.60 -17.09 -0.19
C VAL A 175 -7.49 -17.97 1.06
N VAL A 176 -6.97 -17.41 2.15
CA VAL A 176 -6.83 -18.10 3.45
C VAL A 176 -7.70 -17.48 4.55
N LEU A 177 -8.17 -16.25 4.34
CA LEU A 177 -9.08 -15.57 5.26
C LEU A 177 -9.92 -14.56 4.48
N SER A 178 -11.18 -14.44 4.84
CA SER A 178 -12.10 -13.45 4.27
C SER A 178 -12.81 -12.69 5.38
N SER A 179 -13.03 -11.40 5.17
CA SER A 179 -13.75 -10.55 6.11
C SER A 179 -15.27 -10.59 5.88
N GLU A 180 -16.00 -10.05 6.86
CA GLU A 180 -17.37 -9.59 6.64
C GLU A 180 -17.40 -8.32 5.77
N GLN A 181 -18.61 -7.82 5.50
CA GLN A 181 -18.80 -6.59 4.73
C GLN A 181 -18.63 -5.35 5.62
N TYR A 182 -17.99 -4.33 5.06
CA TYR A 182 -17.77 -3.02 5.64
C TYR A 182 -18.46 -1.96 4.79
N THR A 183 -18.93 -0.90 5.44
CA THR A 183 -19.60 0.22 4.77
C THR A 183 -18.62 1.17 4.08
N THR A 184 -17.33 1.12 4.43
CA THR A 184 -16.29 1.98 3.85
C THR A 184 -15.02 1.20 3.55
N GLU A 185 -14.29 1.64 2.52
CA GLU A 185 -13.00 1.06 2.13
C GLU A 185 -11.97 1.15 3.25
N ALA A 186 -11.90 2.31 3.92
CA ALA A 186 -11.00 2.53 5.05
C ALA A 186 -11.28 1.57 6.22
N ALA A 187 -12.54 1.22 6.47
CA ALA A 187 -12.89 0.22 7.49
C ALA A 187 -12.42 -1.19 7.11
N ALA A 188 -12.54 -1.57 5.83
CA ALA A 188 -12.02 -2.85 5.34
C ALA A 188 -10.49 -2.93 5.48
N PHE A 189 -9.77 -1.88 5.09
CA PHE A 189 -8.31 -1.80 5.32
C PHE A 189 -7.95 -1.83 6.81
N ASN A 190 -8.73 -1.15 7.66
CA ASN A 190 -8.53 -1.21 9.11
C ASN A 190 -8.72 -2.64 9.65
N GLY A 191 -9.72 -3.37 9.16
CA GLY A 191 -9.92 -4.79 9.48
C GLY A 191 -8.76 -5.67 9.01
N ALA A 192 -8.25 -5.47 7.80
CA ALA A 192 -7.10 -6.22 7.27
C ALA A 192 -5.83 -5.96 8.10
N MET A 193 -5.60 -4.71 8.52
CA MET A 193 -4.52 -4.35 9.44
C MET A 193 -4.73 -4.97 10.83
N ALA A 194 -5.96 -5.04 11.34
CA ALA A 194 -6.24 -5.71 12.59
C ALA A 194 -5.93 -7.21 12.52
N VAL A 195 -6.27 -7.88 11.41
CA VAL A 195 -5.85 -9.27 11.17
C VAL A 195 -4.32 -9.40 11.12
N GLN A 196 -3.63 -8.48 10.43
CA GLN A 196 -2.18 -8.51 10.36
C GLN A 196 -1.52 -8.42 11.74
N THR A 197 -2.03 -7.55 12.61
CA THR A 197 -1.52 -7.34 13.96
C THR A 197 -1.93 -8.48 14.89
N GLU A 198 -3.23 -8.72 15.05
CA GLU A 198 -3.77 -9.66 16.04
C GLU A 198 -3.62 -11.11 15.59
N GLY A 199 -3.57 -11.38 14.29
CA GLY A 199 -3.35 -12.72 13.77
C GLY A 199 -1.97 -13.28 14.11
N GLN A 200 -1.01 -12.50 14.65
CA GLN A 200 0.21 -13.07 15.23
C GLN A 200 -0.03 -13.68 16.63
N ASN A 201 -1.08 -13.26 17.32
CA ASN A 201 -1.45 -13.73 18.64
C ASN A 201 -2.35 -14.96 18.54
N THR A 202 -1.91 -16.11 19.09
CA THR A 202 -2.71 -17.34 19.09
C THR A 202 -4.04 -17.19 19.83
N ALA A 203 -4.14 -16.28 20.80
CA ALA A 203 -5.37 -16.02 21.55
C ALA A 203 -6.45 -15.30 20.72
N ALA A 204 -6.09 -14.68 19.59
CA ALA A 204 -7.05 -14.05 18.69
C ALA A 204 -7.87 -15.08 17.87
N TYR A 205 -7.45 -16.34 17.86
CA TYR A 205 -8.06 -17.39 17.04
C TYR A 205 -9.13 -18.15 17.81
N ASN A 206 -10.31 -18.24 17.22
CA ASN A 206 -11.41 -19.05 17.73
C ASN A 206 -11.71 -20.18 16.75
N LEU A 207 -11.31 -21.41 17.10
CA LEU A 207 -11.68 -22.62 16.36
C LEU A 207 -13.15 -22.96 16.61
N LYS A 208 -13.91 -23.17 15.54
CA LYS A 208 -15.33 -23.50 15.58
C LYS A 208 -15.62 -24.71 14.71
N GLN A 209 -16.73 -25.39 15.01
CA GLN A 209 -17.29 -26.46 14.19
C GLN A 209 -18.71 -26.07 13.80
N ASN A 210 -19.06 -26.25 12.53
CA ASN A 210 -20.42 -26.01 12.04
C ASN A 210 -21.33 -27.23 12.29
N ALA A 211 -22.64 -27.07 12.10
CA ALA A 211 -23.62 -28.13 12.31
C ALA A 211 -23.42 -29.36 11.39
N SER A 212 -22.75 -29.17 10.25
CA SER A 212 -22.40 -30.24 9.30
C SER A 212 -21.10 -30.96 9.65
N GLY A 213 -20.47 -30.63 10.79
CA GLY A 213 -19.24 -31.26 11.28
C GLY A 213 -17.94 -30.65 10.73
N GLY A 214 -18.01 -29.67 9.82
CA GLY A 214 -16.86 -28.96 9.27
C GLY A 214 -16.26 -27.97 10.26
N TYR A 215 -14.94 -27.81 10.23
CA TYR A 215 -14.17 -26.94 11.12
C TYR A 215 -13.77 -25.65 10.42
N TYR A 216 -13.77 -24.53 11.13
CA TYR A 216 -13.28 -23.25 10.61
C TYR A 216 -12.77 -22.43 11.78
N PHE A 217 -12.10 -21.32 11.51
CA PHE A 217 -11.65 -20.42 12.56
C PHE A 217 -11.97 -18.97 12.23
N THR A 218 -12.10 -18.18 13.28
CA THR A 218 -12.25 -16.72 13.17
C THR A 218 -11.09 -16.02 13.87
N VAL A 219 -10.66 -14.88 13.33
CA VAL A 219 -9.68 -13.98 13.95
C VAL A 219 -10.43 -12.81 14.58
N GLN A 220 -10.15 -12.56 15.85
CA GLN A 220 -10.75 -11.48 16.64
C GLN A 220 -9.75 -10.32 16.78
N ALA A 221 -10.23 -9.09 16.61
CA ALA A 221 -9.44 -7.90 16.86
C ALA A 221 -9.37 -7.57 18.37
N LEU A 222 -8.50 -6.62 18.75
CA LEU A 222 -8.32 -6.20 20.14
C LEU A 222 -9.62 -5.69 20.80
N ASN A 223 -10.52 -5.09 20.01
CA ASN A 223 -11.83 -4.62 20.47
C ASN A 223 -12.87 -5.75 20.63
N GLY A 224 -12.51 -7.00 20.36
CA GLY A 224 -13.39 -8.15 20.45
C GLY A 224 -14.22 -8.43 19.19
N GLU A 225 -14.09 -7.64 18.14
CA GLU A 225 -14.84 -7.89 16.89
C GLU A 225 -14.19 -9.00 16.06
N ILE A 226 -15.01 -9.80 15.38
CA ILE A 226 -14.50 -10.75 14.39
C ILE A 226 -14.12 -9.99 13.12
N VAL A 227 -12.84 -10.03 12.76
CA VAL A 227 -12.30 -9.31 11.59
C VAL A 227 -12.01 -10.23 10.40
N GLY A 228 -12.02 -11.54 10.60
CA GLY A 228 -11.92 -12.48 9.48
C GLY A 228 -12.30 -13.89 9.85
N THR A 229 -12.75 -14.64 8.84
CA THR A 229 -13.18 -16.03 8.94
C THR A 229 -12.46 -16.85 7.87
N SER A 230 -12.03 -18.05 8.25
CA SER A 230 -11.40 -19.00 7.32
C SER A 230 -12.41 -19.69 6.42
N GLU A 231 -11.92 -20.40 5.41
CA GLU A 231 -12.70 -21.45 4.76
C GLU A 231 -13.05 -22.60 5.73
N GLN A 232 -13.90 -23.52 5.27
CA GLN A 232 -14.24 -24.73 6.02
C GLN A 232 -13.26 -25.87 5.71
N TYR A 233 -12.88 -26.59 6.75
CA TYR A 233 -11.99 -27.74 6.73
C TYR A 233 -12.73 -29.00 7.19
N THR A 234 -12.32 -30.15 6.67
CA THR A 234 -12.93 -31.45 7.01
C THR A 234 -12.49 -31.97 8.38
N THR A 235 -11.32 -31.57 8.88
CA THR A 235 -10.77 -32.03 10.15
C THR A 235 -10.32 -30.87 11.04
N LYS A 236 -10.37 -31.11 12.35
CA LYS A 236 -9.85 -30.18 13.36
C LYS A 236 -8.36 -29.87 13.16
N THR A 237 -7.58 -30.89 12.80
CA THR A 237 -6.14 -30.76 12.53
C THR A 237 -5.90 -29.83 11.34
N ALA A 238 -6.60 -30.03 10.21
CA ALA A 238 -6.46 -29.17 9.04
C ALA A 238 -6.78 -27.69 9.34
N ALA A 239 -7.84 -27.43 10.12
CA ALA A 239 -8.15 -26.06 10.55
C ALA A 239 -7.05 -25.47 11.44
N THR A 240 -6.45 -26.27 12.32
CA THR A 240 -5.36 -25.84 13.21
C THR A 240 -4.07 -25.54 12.44
N ASP A 241 -3.74 -26.39 11.46
CA ASP A 241 -2.59 -26.19 10.57
C ASP A 241 -2.77 -24.95 9.69
N ALA A 242 -4.01 -24.67 9.28
CA ALA A 242 -4.35 -23.45 8.55
C ALA A 242 -4.15 -22.18 9.40
N MET A 243 -4.42 -22.22 10.72
CA MET A 243 -4.09 -21.09 11.61
C MET A 243 -2.58 -20.85 11.69
N ALA A 244 -1.78 -21.91 11.77
CA ALA A 244 -0.31 -21.81 11.75
C ALA A 244 0.21 -21.27 10.41
N SER A 245 -0.39 -21.70 9.31
CA SER A 245 -0.09 -21.21 7.97
C SER A 245 -0.45 -19.73 7.83
N LEU A 246 -1.62 -19.30 8.31
CA LEU A 246 -2.03 -17.89 8.29
C LEU A 246 -1.02 -17.02 9.05
N ARG A 247 -0.60 -17.41 10.26
CA ARG A 247 0.43 -16.68 11.02
C ARG A 247 1.71 -16.44 10.21
N THR A 248 2.12 -17.43 9.42
CA THR A 248 3.30 -17.34 8.55
C THR A 248 3.08 -16.36 7.39
N VAL A 249 1.91 -16.43 6.73
CA VAL A 249 1.50 -15.49 5.67
C VAL A 249 1.51 -14.05 6.19
N LEU A 250 0.99 -13.82 7.39
CA LEU A 250 0.84 -12.47 7.97
C LEU A 250 2.18 -11.76 8.24
N LYS A 251 3.29 -12.48 8.47
CA LYS A 251 4.61 -11.87 8.74
C LYS A 251 5.17 -11.07 7.56
N GLY A 252 4.86 -11.49 6.33
CA GLY A 252 5.29 -10.84 5.10
C GLY A 252 4.21 -9.97 4.46
N LEU A 253 3.02 -9.89 5.06
CA LEU A 253 1.87 -9.22 4.47
C LEU A 253 2.12 -7.72 4.37
N THR A 254 1.86 -7.13 3.20
CA THR A 254 1.73 -5.67 3.04
C THR A 254 0.26 -5.39 2.81
N VAL A 255 -0.36 -4.57 3.66
CA VAL A 255 -1.80 -4.23 3.56
C VAL A 255 -2.01 -2.91 2.80
N LEU A 256 -1.24 -1.87 3.16
CA LEU A 256 -1.26 -0.58 2.49
C LEU A 256 0.14 -0.09 2.12
#